data_AF-A0A091N425-F1
#
_entry.id   AF-A0A091N425-F1
#
_cell.length_a   1.000
_cell.length_b   1.000
_cell.length_c   1.000
_cell.angle_alpha   90.00
_cell.angle_beta   90.00
_cell.angle_gamma   90.00
#
_symmetry.space_group_name_H-M   'P 1'
#
loop_
_entity.id
_entity.type
_entity.pdbx_description
1 polymer ?
#
loop_
_entity_poly.entity_id
_entity_poly.type
_entity_poly.pdbx_seq_one_letter_code
_entity_poly.pdbx_strand_id
1 'polypeptide(L)'
;SGQCPVCNHQLEDSNLTEEEYNNLSERIIQDVIHGSDTFRKTSPQEFEAFQEFVENRLPFDIVVDGLNVSHMKSRRMQCENLFDAVNCLAKENVRLLVLGRKHMLINSLNWKREIMKEMQSKADFFFAENISEDDAFLLYATLRSGKHCKFVTRDFLRDHKACLSDSLTRHLFRKWQRGHQIAFAPSAEGKRVNFLPASRYDCVVQTTGDTWHIPYKDVFEEKYSYQIPRKWLCIQQK
;
A
#
# COMPACT_ATOMS: atom_id res chain seq x y z
N SER A 1 3.68 7.42 -20.47
CA SER A 1 2.49 7.29 -21.32
C SER A 1 1.81 5.94 -21.18
N GLY A 2 2.55 4.85 -20.89
CA GLY A 2 1.96 3.50 -20.94
C GLY A 2 1.80 3.00 -22.38
N GLN A 3 2.35 3.69 -23.37
CA GLN A 3 2.40 3.23 -24.75
C GLN A 3 3.64 2.36 -24.95
N CYS A 4 3.46 1.21 -25.59
CA CYS A 4 4.56 0.32 -25.94
C CYS A 4 5.44 0.99 -27.01
N PRO A 5 6.76 1.12 -26.80
CA PRO A 5 7.65 1.79 -27.74
C PRO A 5 7.89 0.99 -29.04
N VAL A 6 7.42 -0.26 -29.10
CA VAL A 6 7.61 -1.16 -30.26
C VAL A 6 6.41 -1.15 -31.20
N CYS A 7 5.20 -1.37 -30.68
CA CYS A 7 3.98 -1.50 -31.48
C CYS A 7 2.99 -0.34 -31.29
N ASN A 8 3.33 0.68 -30.48
CA ASN A 8 2.51 1.84 -30.13
C ASN A 8 1.16 1.53 -29.45
N HIS A 9 0.88 0.28 -29.09
CA HIS A 9 -0.32 -0.07 -28.34
C HIS A 9 -0.29 0.53 -26.92
N GLN A 10 -1.45 0.96 -26.45
CA GLN A 10 -1.65 1.40 -25.08
C GLN A 10 -1.72 0.16 -24.17
N LEU A 11 -0.84 0.09 -23.17
CA LEU A 11 -0.91 -0.94 -22.14
C LEU A 11 -2.16 -0.72 -21.27
N GLU A 12 -2.69 -1.82 -20.74
CA GLU A 12 -3.86 -1.82 -19.85
C GLU A 12 -3.67 -0.83 -18.69
N ASP A 13 -4.72 -0.08 -18.35
CA ASP A 13 -4.69 0.85 -17.22
C ASP A 13 -4.69 0.06 -15.90
N SER A 14 -3.86 0.51 -14.95
CA SER A 14 -3.85 0.05 -13.56
C SER A 14 -5.10 0.41 -12.77
N ASN A 15 -5.85 1.42 -13.21
CA ASN A 15 -7.07 1.86 -12.56
C ASN A 15 -8.20 0.84 -12.74
N LEU A 16 -8.98 0.67 -11.68
CA LEU A 16 -10.25 -0.04 -11.73
C LEU A 16 -11.35 0.90 -12.22
N THR A 17 -12.38 0.35 -12.86
CA THR A 17 -13.63 1.10 -13.09
C THR A 17 -14.30 1.43 -11.75
N GLU A 18 -15.27 2.34 -11.74
CA GLU A 18 -16.06 2.61 -10.52
C GLU A 18 -16.76 1.35 -10.00
N GLU A 19 -17.37 0.58 -10.91
CA GLU A 19 -18.07 -0.66 -10.57
C GLU A 19 -17.11 -1.71 -9.99
N GLU A 20 -15.97 -1.93 -10.65
CA GLU A 20 -14.94 -2.86 -10.16
C GLU A 20 -14.41 -2.45 -8.78
N TYR A 21 -14.19 -1.16 -8.57
CA TYR A 21 -13.69 -0.64 -7.30
C TYR A 21 -14.71 -0.80 -6.18
N ASN A 22 -15.98 -0.43 -6.42
CA ASN A 22 -17.03 -0.55 -5.42
C ASN A 22 -17.26 -2.01 -5.02
N ASN A 23 -17.32 -2.91 -6.00
CA ASN A 23 -17.44 -4.35 -5.75
C ASN A 23 -16.25 -4.90 -4.95
N LEU A 24 -15.03 -4.53 -5.34
CA LEU A 24 -13.83 -4.93 -4.59
C LEU A 24 -13.85 -4.38 -3.16
N SER A 25 -14.21 -3.11 -2.97
CA SER A 25 -14.26 -2.45 -1.67
C SER A 25 -15.26 -3.14 -0.74
N GLU A 26 -16.48 -3.38 -1.22
CA GLU A 26 -17.52 -4.08 -0.46
C GLU A 26 -17.08 -5.49 -0.07
N ARG A 27 -16.51 -6.26 -1.00
CA ARG A 27 -16.04 -7.63 -0.72
C ARG A 27 -14.89 -7.65 0.27
N ILE A 28 -13.90 -6.78 0.14
CA ILE A 28 -12.78 -6.72 1.10
C ILE A 28 -13.32 -6.36 2.48
N ILE A 29 -14.23 -5.38 2.58
CA ILE A 29 -14.80 -5.01 3.86
C ILE A 29 -15.64 -6.15 4.45
N GLN A 30 -16.44 -6.85 3.67
CA GLN A 30 -17.22 -7.98 4.17
C GLN A 30 -16.35 -9.18 4.54
N ASP A 31 -15.49 -9.63 3.63
CA ASP A 31 -14.78 -10.90 3.74
C ASP A 31 -13.53 -10.81 4.62
N VAL A 32 -12.81 -9.68 4.57
CA VAL A 32 -11.54 -9.52 5.30
C VAL A 32 -11.76 -8.88 6.67
N ILE A 33 -12.70 -7.94 6.75
CA ILE A 33 -12.94 -7.19 7.99
C ILE A 33 -14.03 -7.85 8.82
N HIS A 34 -15.17 -8.19 8.21
CA HIS A 34 -16.29 -8.83 8.91
C HIS A 34 -16.29 -10.36 8.87
N GLY A 35 -15.48 -10.97 7.99
CA GLY A 35 -15.35 -12.43 7.84
C GLY A 35 -14.99 -13.18 9.11
N SER A 36 -15.38 -14.45 9.15
CA SER A 36 -15.51 -15.29 10.34
C SER A 36 -14.22 -15.93 10.87
N ASP A 37 -13.02 -15.62 10.35
CA ASP A 37 -11.84 -16.43 10.65
C ASP A 37 -10.92 -15.91 11.79
N THR A 38 -10.87 -16.73 12.85
CA THR A 38 -9.75 -17.25 13.68
C THR A 38 -8.42 -16.49 13.91
N PHE A 39 -8.11 -15.41 13.19
CA PHE A 39 -6.84 -14.65 13.28
C PHE A 39 -7.01 -13.20 13.78
N ARG A 40 -8.21 -12.83 14.27
CA ARG A 40 -8.48 -11.51 14.84
C ARG A 40 -7.72 -11.30 16.16
N LYS A 41 -6.46 -10.90 16.09
CA LYS A 41 -5.75 -10.31 17.24
C LYS A 41 -6.21 -8.87 17.51
N THR A 42 -6.96 -8.27 16.58
CA THR A 42 -7.62 -6.98 16.72
C THR A 42 -8.98 -7.17 17.39
N SER A 43 -9.25 -6.42 18.46
CA SER A 43 -10.55 -6.47 19.13
C SER A 43 -11.64 -5.77 18.31
N PRO A 44 -12.90 -6.23 18.33
CA PRO A 44 -14.01 -5.54 17.65
C PRO A 44 -14.14 -4.08 18.08
N GLN A 45 -13.97 -3.78 19.37
CA GLN A 45 -14.08 -2.42 19.92
C GLN A 45 -12.98 -1.50 19.40
N GLU A 46 -11.74 -2.00 19.30
CA GLU A 46 -10.66 -1.24 18.69
C GLU A 46 -10.94 -0.98 17.21
N PHE A 47 -11.47 -1.97 16.51
CA PHE A 47 -11.82 -1.81 15.11
C PHE A 47 -12.95 -0.78 14.92
N GLU A 48 -14.01 -0.83 15.72
CA GLU A 48 -15.07 0.19 15.72
C GLU A 48 -14.52 1.60 15.99
N ALA A 49 -13.64 1.76 16.98
CA ALA A 49 -12.99 3.03 17.27
C ALA A 49 -12.13 3.52 16.08
N PHE A 50 -11.47 2.61 15.36
CA PHE A 50 -10.77 2.93 14.14
C PHE A 50 -11.72 3.36 13.01
N GLN A 51 -12.85 2.68 12.84
CA GLN A 51 -13.84 3.04 11.83
C GLN A 51 -14.36 4.45 12.09
N GLU A 52 -14.80 4.76 13.31
CA GLU A 52 -15.23 6.10 13.70
C GLU A 52 -14.13 7.14 13.47
N PHE A 53 -12.88 6.81 13.81
CA PHE A 53 -11.74 7.68 13.56
C PHE A 53 -11.58 8.02 12.07
N VAL A 54 -11.68 7.01 11.21
CA VAL A 54 -11.53 7.14 9.75
C VAL A 54 -12.69 7.92 9.17
N GLU A 55 -13.94 7.53 9.42
CA GLU A 55 -15.14 8.15 8.84
C GLU A 55 -15.21 9.66 9.09
N ASN A 56 -14.83 10.09 10.30
CA ASN A 56 -14.81 11.51 10.67
C ASN A 56 -13.69 12.32 10.00
N ARG A 57 -12.76 11.66 9.30
CA ARG A 57 -11.58 12.26 8.70
C ARG A 57 -11.42 11.92 7.22
N LEU A 58 -12.28 11.17 6.58
CA LEU A 58 -12.16 10.91 5.15
C LEU A 58 -12.24 12.21 4.32
N PRO A 59 -11.68 12.23 3.09
CA PRO A 59 -10.79 11.22 2.51
C PRO A 59 -9.32 11.45 2.88
N PHE A 60 -8.52 10.38 2.92
CA PHE A 60 -7.05 10.47 2.95
C PHE A 60 -6.47 10.25 1.56
N ASP A 61 -5.35 10.89 1.25
CA ASP A 61 -4.63 10.68 0.00
C ASP A 61 -3.65 9.50 0.10
N ILE A 62 -3.03 9.32 1.28
CA ILE A 62 -2.05 8.25 1.52
C ILE A 62 -2.25 7.66 2.92
N VAL A 63 -2.31 6.34 3.00
CA VAL A 63 -2.28 5.59 4.28
C VAL A 63 -0.94 4.88 4.42
N VAL A 64 -0.25 5.10 5.55
CA VAL A 64 1.09 4.58 5.80
C VAL A 64 1.05 3.56 6.93
N ASP A 65 1.55 2.36 6.67
CA ASP A 65 1.93 1.41 7.69
C ASP A 65 3.23 1.87 8.35
N GLY A 66 3.08 2.57 9.48
CA GLY A 66 4.16 3.24 10.18
C GLY A 66 5.18 2.26 10.74
N LEU A 67 4.75 1.08 11.19
CA LEU A 67 5.66 0.08 11.74
C LEU A 67 6.51 -0.51 10.61
N ASN A 68 5.90 -0.91 9.50
CA ASN A 68 6.63 -1.47 8.36
C ASN A 68 7.66 -0.48 7.76
N VAL A 69 7.29 0.80 7.65
CA VAL A 69 8.20 1.88 7.23
C VAL A 69 9.31 2.10 8.26
N SER A 70 9.00 2.12 9.55
CA SER A 70 10.01 2.35 10.59
C SER A 70 11.08 1.25 10.65
N HIS A 71 10.71 0.00 10.34
CA HIS A 71 11.57 -1.18 10.31
C HIS A 71 12.41 -1.34 9.04
N MET A 72 12.54 -0.29 8.23
CA MET A 72 13.50 -0.26 7.15
C MET A 72 14.92 -0.56 7.63
N LYS A 73 15.63 -1.41 6.89
CA LYS A 73 17.07 -1.67 7.10
C LYS A 73 17.87 -0.41 6.78
N SER A 74 18.05 0.45 7.77
CA SER A 74 18.91 1.62 7.75
C SER A 74 19.76 1.65 9.03
N ARG A 75 20.76 2.54 9.09
CA ARG A 75 21.54 2.78 10.32
C ARG A 75 20.84 3.72 11.31
N ARG A 76 19.61 4.14 11.00
CA ARG A 76 18.85 5.16 11.74
C ARG A 76 17.89 4.54 12.73
N MET A 77 17.43 5.36 13.66
CA MET A 77 16.37 4.96 14.58
C MET A 77 15.05 4.76 13.84
N GLN A 78 14.18 3.91 14.39
CA GLN A 78 12.86 3.62 13.79
C GLN A 78 12.01 4.90 13.62
N CYS A 79 11.96 5.76 14.64
CA CYS A 79 11.24 7.03 14.53
C CYS A 79 11.82 7.98 13.48
N GLU A 80 13.12 7.95 13.25
CA GLU A 80 13.77 8.78 12.23
C GLU A 80 13.44 8.30 10.81
N ASN A 81 13.37 6.97 10.60
CA ASN A 81 12.92 6.41 9.32
C ASN A 81 11.48 6.82 9.01
N LEU A 82 10.59 6.73 10.01
CA LEU A 82 9.20 7.14 9.85
C LEU A 82 9.07 8.66 9.67
N PHE A 83 9.85 9.45 10.40
CA PHE A 83 9.88 10.91 10.28
C PHE A 83 10.26 11.38 8.88
N ASP A 84 11.30 10.79 8.29
CA ASP A 84 11.69 11.07 6.92
C ASP A 84 10.59 10.69 5.92
N ALA A 85 9.93 9.56 6.12
CA ALA A 85 8.80 9.14 5.30
C ALA A 85 7.65 10.15 5.37
N VAL A 86 7.23 10.53 6.57
CA VAL A 86 6.17 11.54 6.80
C VAL A 86 6.54 12.85 6.15
N ASN A 87 7.75 13.38 6.35
CA ASN A 87 8.18 14.63 5.72
C ASN A 87 8.25 14.57 4.19
N CYS A 88 8.56 13.40 3.62
CA CYS A 88 8.60 13.22 2.18
C CYS A 88 7.20 13.16 1.56
N LEU A 89 6.24 12.55 2.27
CA LEU A 89 4.88 12.30 1.80
C LEU A 89 3.92 13.46 2.11
N ALA A 90 4.07 14.11 3.26
CA ALA A 90 3.28 15.27 3.70
C ALA A 90 3.70 16.55 2.96
N LYS A 91 3.59 16.52 1.63
CA LYS A 91 3.70 17.71 0.77
C LYS A 91 2.42 18.54 0.88
N GLU A 92 2.47 19.78 0.39
CA GLU A 92 1.31 20.70 0.42
C GLU A 92 0.05 20.00 -0.11
N ASN A 93 -1.03 20.10 0.68
CA ASN A 93 -2.37 19.57 0.40
C ASN A 93 -2.51 18.03 0.36
N VAL A 94 -1.53 17.24 0.81
CA VAL A 94 -1.68 15.79 0.95
C VAL A 94 -2.20 15.44 2.34
N ARG A 95 -3.33 14.73 2.41
CA ARG A 95 -3.89 14.18 3.65
C ARG A 95 -3.30 12.82 3.96
N LEU A 96 -2.41 12.76 4.96
CA LEU A 96 -1.69 11.56 5.36
C LEU A 96 -2.31 10.94 6.61
N LEU A 97 -2.60 9.63 6.57
CA LEU A 97 -2.88 8.82 7.76
C LEU A 97 -1.70 7.89 8.01
N VAL A 98 -1.15 7.90 9.22
CA VAL A 98 -0.13 6.95 9.67
C VAL A 98 -0.74 5.99 10.69
N LEU A 99 -0.69 4.70 10.37
CA LEU A 99 -1.04 3.63 11.28
C LEU A 99 0.19 3.27 12.10
N GLY A 100 0.08 3.44 13.42
CA GLY A 100 1.14 3.14 14.37
C GLY A 100 0.67 2.17 15.45
N ARG A 101 1.57 1.88 16.38
CA ARG A 101 1.32 1.04 17.55
C ARG A 101 1.53 1.82 18.84
N LYS A 102 0.79 1.50 19.90
CA LYS A 102 0.90 2.21 21.19
C LYS A 102 2.32 2.29 21.76
N HIS A 103 3.17 1.28 21.53
CA HIS A 103 4.57 1.34 21.97
C HIS A 103 5.37 2.49 21.33
N MET A 104 4.96 3.00 20.16
CA MET A 104 5.61 4.12 19.48
C MET A 104 5.45 5.44 20.24
N LEU A 105 4.46 5.53 21.15
CA LEU A 105 4.24 6.67 22.04
C LEU A 105 5.15 6.65 23.27
N ILE A 106 5.77 5.49 23.57
CA ILE A 106 6.63 5.32 24.74
C ILE A 106 8.05 5.75 24.37
N ASN A 107 8.57 6.73 25.11
CA ASN A 107 9.93 7.23 24.88
C ASN A 107 10.95 6.11 25.12
N SER A 108 11.73 5.79 24.08
CA SER A 108 12.67 4.67 24.07
C SER A 108 13.92 4.98 23.23
N LEU A 109 14.78 3.99 23.02
CA LEU A 109 15.93 4.11 22.12
C LEU A 109 15.51 4.26 20.66
N ASN A 110 14.34 3.77 20.27
CA ASN A 110 13.87 3.81 18.88
C ASN A 110 12.75 4.82 18.63
N TRP A 111 12.08 5.30 19.70
CA TRP A 111 10.95 6.20 19.63
C TRP A 111 11.17 7.41 20.54
N LYS A 112 11.34 8.60 19.94
CA LYS A 112 11.47 9.86 20.68
C LYS A 112 10.16 10.62 20.66
N ARG A 113 9.70 11.04 21.84
CA ARG A 113 8.43 11.76 22.00
C ARG A 113 8.38 13.05 21.18
N GLU A 114 9.47 13.80 21.11
CA GLU A 114 9.50 15.07 20.36
C GLU A 114 9.38 14.86 18.85
N ILE A 115 10.05 13.83 18.30
CA ILE A 115 9.91 13.46 16.89
C ILE A 115 8.48 13.00 16.59
N MET A 116 7.87 12.21 17.50
CA MET A 116 6.48 11.77 17.33
C MET A 116 5.49 12.93 17.30
N LYS A 117 5.62 13.90 18.22
CA LYS A 117 4.79 15.11 18.21
C LYS A 117 4.95 15.91 16.91
N GLU A 118 6.17 16.03 16.40
CA GLU A 118 6.41 16.72 15.14
C GLU A 118 5.71 16.02 13.97
N MET A 119 5.78 14.67 13.90
CA MET A 119 5.05 13.92 12.87
C MET A 119 3.54 14.11 12.98
N GLN A 120 2.99 14.09 14.19
CA GLN A 120 1.55 14.29 14.45
C GLN A 120 1.06 15.69 14.06
N SER A 121 1.95 16.68 13.93
CA SER A 121 1.57 18.00 13.39
C SER A 121 1.41 18.03 11.88
N LYS A 122 1.88 16.98 11.17
CA LYS A 122 1.93 16.88 9.70
C LYS A 122 1.00 15.82 9.13
N ALA A 123 0.51 14.92 9.96
CA ALA A 123 -0.32 13.78 9.56
C ALA A 123 -1.24 13.35 10.69
N ASP A 124 -2.36 12.75 10.31
CA ASP A 124 -3.22 12.04 11.26
C ASP A 124 -2.55 10.73 11.66
N PHE A 125 -2.66 10.38 12.95
CA PHE A 125 -2.14 9.12 13.48
C PHE A 125 -3.23 8.33 14.17
N PHE A 126 -3.29 7.04 13.89
CA PHE A 126 -4.04 6.08 14.69
C PHE A 126 -3.07 5.06 15.29
N PHE A 127 -3.09 4.89 16.62
CA PHE A 127 -2.22 3.95 17.32
C PHE A 127 -3.00 2.74 17.80
N ALA A 128 -2.88 1.63 17.07
CA ALA A 128 -3.44 0.36 17.45
C ALA A 128 -2.66 -0.29 18.61
N GLU A 129 -3.29 -1.23 19.30
CA GLU A 129 -2.65 -2.12 20.27
C GLU A 129 -1.48 -2.85 19.61
N ASN A 130 -0.46 -3.16 20.39
CA ASN A 130 0.77 -3.78 19.85
C ASN A 130 0.55 -5.21 19.32
N ILE A 131 -0.58 -5.83 19.63
CA ILE A 131 -0.93 -7.20 19.23
C ILE A 131 -1.81 -7.27 17.99
N SER A 132 -2.45 -6.17 17.60
CA SER A 132 -3.42 -6.12 16.50
C SER A 132 -2.78 -6.46 15.15
N GLU A 133 -3.57 -6.82 14.14
CA GLU A 133 -3.08 -7.02 12.77
C GLU A 133 -3.25 -5.71 11.98
N ASP A 134 -2.18 -5.18 11.38
CA ASP A 134 -2.19 -3.85 10.73
C ASP A 134 -2.91 -3.82 9.38
N ASP A 135 -2.89 -4.95 8.66
CA ASP A 135 -3.38 -5.05 7.29
C ASP A 135 -4.88 -4.68 7.17
N ALA A 136 -5.72 -5.04 8.15
CA ALA A 136 -7.14 -4.71 8.13
C ALA A 136 -7.40 -3.20 8.24
N PHE A 137 -6.65 -2.50 9.10
CA PHE A 137 -6.74 -1.05 9.25
C PHE A 137 -6.27 -0.34 7.97
N LEU A 138 -5.15 -0.80 7.41
CA LEU A 138 -4.57 -0.25 6.17
C LEU A 138 -5.55 -0.38 5.00
N LEU A 139 -6.09 -1.60 4.79
CA LEU A 139 -7.06 -1.89 3.74
C LEU A 139 -8.32 -1.04 3.90
N TYR A 140 -8.90 -1.00 5.10
CA TYR A 140 -10.12 -0.24 5.37
C TYR A 140 -9.96 1.25 5.07
N ALA A 141 -8.96 1.91 5.66
CA ALA A 141 -8.77 3.35 5.48
C ALA A 141 -8.49 3.71 4.02
N THR A 142 -7.72 2.88 3.30
CA THR A 142 -7.40 3.12 1.89
C THR A 142 -8.64 2.96 1.01
N LEU A 143 -9.41 1.89 1.19
CA LEU A 143 -10.61 1.63 0.39
C LEU A 143 -11.73 2.63 0.67
N ARG A 144 -11.92 3.03 1.92
CA ARG A 144 -12.93 4.03 2.31
C ARG A 144 -12.57 5.44 1.86
N SER A 145 -11.28 5.76 1.72
CA SER A 145 -10.85 7.04 1.14
C SER A 145 -11.12 7.15 -0.36
N GLY A 146 -11.23 6.02 -1.06
CA GLY A 146 -11.62 5.95 -2.47
C GLY A 146 -10.45 5.75 -3.44
N LYS A 147 -10.76 5.70 -4.73
CA LYS A 147 -9.86 5.29 -5.83
C LYS A 147 -8.56 6.10 -5.96
N HIS A 148 -8.54 7.32 -5.44
CA HIS A 148 -7.35 8.17 -5.48
C HIS A 148 -6.33 7.77 -4.42
N CYS A 149 -6.79 7.22 -3.29
CA CYS A 149 -5.98 6.96 -2.12
C CYS A 149 -4.91 5.91 -2.41
N LYS A 150 -3.69 6.15 -1.94
CA LYS A 150 -2.56 5.24 -2.05
C LYS A 150 -2.17 4.70 -0.69
N PHE A 151 -1.36 3.65 -0.65
CA PHE A 151 -0.88 3.12 0.61
C PHE A 151 0.59 2.70 0.57
N VAL A 152 1.23 2.70 1.74
CA VAL A 152 2.66 2.41 1.90
C VAL A 152 2.81 1.27 2.91
N THR A 153 3.20 0.08 2.44
CA THR A 153 3.63 -1.06 3.26
C THR A 153 4.54 -2.00 2.45
N ARG A 154 5.33 -2.84 3.12
CA ARG A 154 6.04 -3.99 2.51
C ARG A 154 5.31 -5.31 2.75
N ASP A 155 4.20 -5.30 3.48
CA ASP A 155 3.45 -6.52 3.67
C ASP A 155 2.73 -6.94 2.39
N PHE A 156 2.73 -8.25 2.17
CA PHE A 156 2.26 -8.83 0.91
C PHE A 156 0.75 -8.95 0.87
N LEU A 157 0.08 -8.61 1.99
CA LEU A 157 -1.36 -8.78 2.20
C LEU A 157 -1.80 -10.20 1.80
N ARG A 158 -0.89 -11.16 1.99
CA ARG A 158 -0.92 -12.50 1.37
C ARG A 158 -2.03 -13.34 1.96
N ASP A 159 -2.25 -13.19 3.27
CA ASP A 159 -3.23 -13.95 4.03
C ASP A 159 -4.65 -13.41 3.75
N HIS A 160 -4.80 -12.11 3.53
CA HIS A 160 -6.07 -11.49 3.13
C HIS A 160 -6.54 -11.90 1.73
N LYS A 161 -5.60 -12.18 0.82
CA LYS A 161 -5.92 -12.77 -0.48
C LYS A 161 -6.52 -14.17 -0.34
N ALA A 162 -6.14 -14.94 0.69
CA ALA A 162 -6.66 -16.30 0.89
C ALA A 162 -8.13 -16.29 1.31
N CYS A 163 -8.59 -15.21 1.95
CA CYS A 163 -10.00 -15.00 2.30
C CYS A 163 -10.90 -14.71 1.08
N LEU A 164 -10.32 -14.27 -0.04
CA LEU A 164 -11.07 -14.01 -1.28
C LEU A 164 -11.25 -15.31 -2.07
N SER A 165 -12.47 -15.85 -2.03
CA SER A 165 -12.78 -17.17 -2.61
C SER A 165 -12.81 -17.16 -4.15
N ASP A 166 -13.27 -16.08 -4.79
CA ASP A 166 -13.45 -16.03 -6.23
C ASP A 166 -12.19 -15.51 -6.99
N SER A 167 -12.01 -15.99 -8.23
CA SER A 167 -10.85 -15.63 -9.06
C SER A 167 -10.85 -14.19 -9.53
N LEU A 168 -12.04 -13.61 -9.78
CA LEU A 168 -12.19 -12.25 -10.28
C LEU A 168 -11.79 -11.23 -9.21
N THR A 169 -12.31 -11.32 -7.99
CA THR A 169 -11.95 -10.41 -6.89
C THR A 169 -10.47 -10.52 -6.55
N ARG A 170 -9.88 -11.72 -6.58
CA ARG A 170 -8.42 -11.88 -6.44
C ARG A 170 -7.63 -11.20 -7.54
N HIS A 171 -8.14 -11.18 -8.78
CA HIS A 171 -7.53 -10.45 -9.88
C HIS A 171 -7.64 -8.94 -9.67
N LEU A 172 -8.85 -8.43 -9.36
CA LEU A 172 -9.11 -7.01 -9.10
C LEU A 172 -8.30 -6.50 -7.90
N PHE A 173 -8.23 -7.26 -6.81
CA PHE A 173 -7.41 -6.92 -5.63
C PHE A 173 -5.93 -6.76 -6.01
N ARG A 174 -5.40 -7.66 -6.82
CA ARG A 174 -4.00 -7.58 -7.27
C ARG A 174 -3.78 -6.38 -8.19
N LYS A 175 -4.74 -6.08 -9.08
CA LYS A 175 -4.70 -4.88 -9.94
C LYS A 175 -4.74 -3.60 -9.11
N TRP A 176 -5.68 -3.52 -8.17
CA TRP A 176 -5.77 -2.45 -7.16
C TRP A 176 -4.45 -2.29 -6.40
N GLN A 177 -3.93 -3.35 -5.79
CA GLN A 177 -2.69 -3.33 -5.04
C GLN A 177 -1.54 -2.74 -5.87
N ARG A 178 -1.33 -3.20 -7.12
CA ARG A 178 -0.27 -2.66 -7.99
C ARG A 178 -0.46 -1.18 -8.34
N GLY A 179 -1.70 -0.74 -8.52
CA GLY A 179 -2.04 0.66 -8.82
C GLY A 179 -2.04 1.58 -7.60
N HIS A 180 -2.14 1.04 -6.38
CA HIS A 180 -2.36 1.83 -5.15
C HIS A 180 -1.21 1.73 -4.14
N GLN A 181 -0.38 0.67 -4.20
CA GLN A 181 0.77 0.49 -3.31
C GLN A 181 1.97 1.33 -3.80
N ILE A 182 2.44 2.24 -2.94
CA ILE A 182 3.67 2.99 -3.14
C ILE A 182 4.82 2.15 -2.58
N ALA A 183 5.66 1.64 -3.47
CA ALA A 183 6.85 0.89 -3.08
C ALA A 183 7.91 1.83 -2.51
N PHE A 184 8.68 1.35 -1.52
CA PHE A 184 9.74 2.14 -0.91
C PHE A 184 10.99 1.32 -0.57
N ALA A 185 12.15 1.98 -0.69
CA ALA A 185 13.45 1.39 -0.44
C ALA A 185 14.38 2.40 0.26
N PRO A 186 15.37 1.93 1.04
CA PRO A 186 16.42 2.82 1.50
C PRO A 186 17.19 3.40 0.30
N SER A 187 17.52 4.68 0.37
CA SER A 187 18.45 5.32 -0.57
C SER A 187 19.81 4.61 -0.57
N ALA A 188 20.58 4.75 -1.66
CA ALA A 188 21.91 4.12 -1.78
C ALA A 188 22.87 4.50 -0.64
N GLU A 189 22.75 5.72 -0.11
CA GLU A 189 23.52 6.18 1.07
C GLU A 189 22.94 5.71 2.41
N GLY A 190 21.76 5.08 2.41
CA GLY A 190 21.06 4.63 3.61
C GLY A 190 20.49 5.75 4.48
N LYS A 191 20.50 7.00 3.99
CA LYS A 191 20.12 8.18 4.76
C LYS A 191 18.66 8.55 4.62
N ARG A 192 18.06 8.35 3.45
CA ARG A 192 16.67 8.73 3.12
C ARG A 192 15.84 7.56 2.64
N VAL A 193 14.52 7.73 2.70
CA VAL A 193 13.52 6.84 2.11
C VAL A 193 13.24 7.26 0.68
N ASN A 194 13.38 6.34 -0.27
CA ASN A 194 13.00 6.56 -1.66
C ASN A 194 11.63 5.91 -1.91
N PHE A 195 10.65 6.72 -2.30
CA PHE A 195 9.34 6.25 -2.76
C PHE A 195 9.33 6.13 -4.27
N LEU A 196 8.81 5.01 -4.77
CA LEU A 196 8.54 4.80 -6.17
C LEU A 196 7.06 5.04 -6.42
N PRO A 197 6.70 5.90 -7.39
CA PRO A 197 5.30 6.15 -7.69
C PRO A 197 4.62 4.84 -8.14
N ALA A 198 3.34 4.71 -7.81
CA ALA A 198 2.52 3.64 -8.37
C ALA A 198 2.49 3.72 -9.90
N SER A 199 2.49 2.56 -10.56
CA SER A 199 2.43 2.50 -12.03
C SER A 199 1.11 3.05 -12.54
N ARG A 200 1.11 3.72 -13.70
CA ARG A 200 -0.11 4.18 -14.39
C ARG A 200 -0.71 3.13 -15.35
N TYR A 201 -0.03 2.00 -15.49
CA TYR A 201 -0.43 0.88 -16.34
C TYR A 201 -0.21 -0.41 -15.59
N ASP A 202 -1.03 -1.41 -15.87
CA ASP A 202 -0.99 -2.69 -15.19
C ASP A 202 0.19 -3.52 -15.70
N CYS A 203 1.13 -3.82 -14.80
CA CYS A 203 2.33 -4.59 -15.14
C CYS A 203 2.10 -6.08 -14.98
N VAL A 204 1.26 -6.61 -15.89
CA VAL A 204 0.94 -8.02 -16.02
C VAL A 204 1.10 -8.45 -17.47
N VAL A 205 1.15 -9.77 -17.70
CA VAL A 205 0.99 -10.30 -19.05
C VAL A 205 -0.37 -9.88 -19.57
N GLN A 206 -0.38 -9.21 -20.72
CA GLN A 206 -1.56 -8.64 -21.34
C GLN A 206 -1.58 -8.96 -22.83
N THR A 207 -2.76 -9.15 -23.39
CA THR A 207 -2.94 -9.52 -24.80
C THR A 207 -4.21 -8.91 -25.39
N THR A 208 -4.12 -8.48 -26.65
CA THR A 208 -5.27 -8.07 -27.47
C THR A 208 -5.68 -9.16 -28.47
N GLY A 209 -5.17 -10.39 -28.29
CA GLY A 209 -5.20 -11.44 -29.31
C GLY A 209 -3.99 -11.34 -30.23
N ASP A 210 -3.93 -10.27 -31.03
CA ASP A 210 -2.89 -10.06 -32.05
C ASP A 210 -1.56 -9.53 -31.48
N THR A 211 -1.59 -9.03 -30.24
CA THR A 211 -0.39 -8.57 -29.53
C THR A 211 -0.29 -9.19 -28.15
N TRP A 212 0.95 -9.38 -27.69
CA TRP A 212 1.26 -9.78 -26.32
C TRP A 212 2.33 -8.85 -25.75
N HIS A 213 2.09 -8.38 -24.53
CA HIS A 213 3.09 -7.65 -23.75
C HIS A 213 3.38 -8.43 -22.47
N ILE A 214 4.63 -8.87 -22.30
CA ILE A 214 5.06 -9.71 -21.19
C ILE A 214 6.13 -8.96 -20.40
N PRO A 215 5.84 -8.54 -19.15
CA PRO A 215 6.83 -7.86 -18.32
C PRO A 215 7.89 -8.83 -17.82
N TYR A 216 9.16 -8.42 -17.80
CA TYR A 216 10.27 -9.25 -17.34
C TYR A 216 11.35 -8.45 -16.60
N LYS A 217 12.13 -9.14 -15.77
CA LYS A 217 13.33 -8.62 -15.10
C LYS A 217 14.57 -9.24 -15.75
N ASP A 218 15.62 -8.45 -15.99
CA ASP A 218 16.88 -9.00 -16.51
C ASP A 218 17.68 -9.75 -15.46
N VAL A 219 17.45 -9.42 -14.20
CA VAL A 219 18.19 -9.96 -13.07
C VAL A 219 17.28 -10.89 -12.31
N PHE A 220 17.78 -12.09 -12.06
CA PHE A 220 17.15 -13.02 -11.14
C PHE A 220 17.28 -12.46 -9.72
N GLU A 221 16.15 -12.18 -9.08
CA GLU A 221 16.11 -11.83 -7.67
C GLU A 221 15.69 -13.07 -6.88
N GLU A 222 16.56 -13.57 -6.00
CA GLU A 222 16.25 -14.73 -5.12
C GLU A 222 15.06 -14.47 -4.20
N LYS A 223 14.71 -13.20 -3.97
CA LYS A 223 13.59 -12.79 -3.11
C LYS A 223 12.55 -12.04 -3.93
N TYR A 224 11.28 -12.36 -3.69
CA TYR A 224 10.16 -11.60 -4.21
C TYR A 224 10.30 -10.11 -3.85
N SER A 225 10.29 -9.26 -4.88
CA SER A 225 10.39 -7.80 -4.79
C SER A 225 9.16 -7.16 -5.40
N TYR A 226 8.58 -6.18 -4.70
CA TYR A 226 7.48 -5.33 -5.21
C TYR A 226 7.93 -4.36 -6.30
N GLN A 227 9.22 -4.36 -6.65
CA GLN A 227 9.66 -3.61 -7.81
C GLN A 227 9.03 -4.22 -9.05
N ILE A 228 8.06 -3.46 -9.57
CA ILE A 228 7.36 -3.75 -10.81
C ILE A 228 8.41 -3.80 -11.93
N PRO A 229 8.45 -4.90 -12.73
CA PRO A 229 9.34 -4.97 -13.88
C PRO A 229 9.11 -3.78 -14.81
N ARG A 230 10.20 -3.16 -15.27
CA ARG A 230 10.14 -2.00 -16.17
C ARG A 230 10.37 -2.38 -17.64
N LYS A 231 10.82 -3.61 -17.90
CA LYS A 231 11.05 -4.12 -19.24
C LYS A 231 9.90 -5.01 -19.68
N TRP A 232 9.64 -4.96 -20.97
CA TRP A 232 8.52 -5.62 -21.62
C TRP A 232 9.01 -6.31 -22.89
N LEU A 233 8.59 -7.55 -23.07
CA LEU A 233 8.66 -8.24 -24.35
C LEU A 233 7.38 -7.93 -25.11
N CYS A 234 7.51 -7.37 -26.31
CA CYS A 234 6.40 -7.09 -27.22
C CYS A 234 6.41 -8.13 -28.34
N ILE A 235 5.30 -8.85 -28.50
CA ILE A 235 5.08 -9.82 -29.58
C ILE A 235 3.86 -9.33 -30.35
N GLN A 236 3.97 -9.26 -31.68
CA GLN A 236 2.90 -8.83 -32.56
C GLN A 236 2.80 -9.81 -33.72
N GLN A 237 1.58 -10.27 -33.99
CA GLN A 237 1.28 -11.03 -35.20
C GLN A 237 1.40 -10.09 -36.41
N LYS A 238 2.14 -10.53 -37.42
CA LYS A 238 2.29 -9.80 -38.70
C LYS A 238 1.07 -10.00 -39.59
#